data_AF-A0A2D8CH30-F1
#
_entry.id   AF-A0A2D8CH30-F1
#
_cell.length_a   1.000
_cell.length_b   1.000
_cell.length_c   1.000
_cell.angle_alpha   90.00
_cell.angle_beta   90.00
_cell.angle_gamma   90.00
#
_symmetry.space_group_name_H-M   'P 1'
#
loop_
_entity.id
_entity.type
_entity.pdbx_description
1 polymer ?
#
loop_
_entity_poly.entity_id
_entity_poly.type
_entity_poly.pdbx_seq_one_letter_code
_entity_poly.pdbx_strand_id
1 'polypeptide(L)'
;MSTQFKNTPNDPNFDLDEYIRQKSEEGDDFSFQPPEQEAPEGSTFKNALLIVSVFMAAFLWYHDWSPAQAWNSVFGSNQQTVAVNIPDININIPEINIPDIPPIPDFEFEGGFADYLVAINEADLEDFYSNSGYQALYQSGVPIEYLEQLNDAGYLGDEFSYSAVIGLYNSDVPVEYINGLNAINLLDEFSYSAIIGLYNSGVSMEYLNSMNEAGYLDEFSYSALIGLYNTDVPIDYLDGMNDAGYLDEFSYSAIIGLYNSDVTIDYLNDMQSSGLMDEFSYSGLIGLYNGDVPTGYIQDLKSGGYLDTFSYSAIIGMYNADVTVDYINGLNERNLLENLSYSDIIRMYNTDN
;
A
#
# COMPACT_ATOMS: atom_id res chain seq x y z
N MET A 1 -6.88 -23.59 40.84
CA MET A 1 -7.78 -24.76 40.94
C MET A 1 -7.94 -25.31 39.55
N SER A 2 -7.43 -26.52 39.31
CA SER A 2 -7.48 -27.23 38.02
C SER A 2 -8.90 -27.65 37.67
N THR A 3 -9.26 -27.56 36.39
CA THR A 3 -10.38 -28.34 35.84
C THR A 3 -9.85 -29.20 34.69
N GLN A 4 -10.07 -30.50 34.86
CA GLN A 4 -9.51 -31.62 34.12
C GLN A 4 -10.19 -31.81 32.76
N PHE A 5 -9.39 -32.18 31.75
CA PHE A 5 -9.88 -32.91 30.58
C PHE A 5 -10.30 -34.32 31.01
N LYS A 6 -11.52 -34.74 30.65
CA LYS A 6 -11.95 -36.14 30.70
C LYS A 6 -12.42 -36.58 29.31
N ASN A 7 -11.56 -37.34 28.65
CA ASN A 7 -11.95 -38.31 27.62
C ASN A 7 -12.51 -39.56 28.31
N THR A 8 -13.69 -40.04 27.91
CA THR A 8 -14.05 -41.47 27.90
C THR A 8 -15.40 -41.70 27.15
N PRO A 9 -15.69 -42.93 26.68
CA PRO A 9 -16.20 -43.21 25.34
C PRO A 9 -17.56 -43.95 25.32
N ASN A 10 -18.12 -44.15 24.12
CA ASN A 10 -19.22 -45.08 23.77
C ASN A 10 -20.47 -45.05 24.68
N ASP A 11 -21.44 -44.19 24.35
CA ASP A 11 -22.81 -44.33 24.85
C ASP A 11 -23.58 -45.35 23.97
N PRO A 12 -24.03 -46.50 24.52
CA PRO A 12 -24.77 -47.52 23.80
C PRO A 12 -26.22 -47.13 23.46
N ASN A 13 -26.68 -45.93 23.85
CA ASN A 13 -28.01 -45.41 23.55
C ASN A 13 -28.03 -44.30 22.48
N PHE A 14 -26.95 -44.15 21.70
CA PHE A 14 -26.92 -43.18 20.62
C PHE A 14 -27.84 -43.61 19.46
N ASP A 15 -29.05 -43.06 19.43
CA ASP A 15 -30.02 -43.27 18.36
C ASP A 15 -29.72 -42.30 17.20
N LEU A 16 -29.14 -42.84 16.12
CA LEU A 16 -28.72 -42.08 14.95
C LEU A 16 -29.92 -41.43 14.24
N ASP A 17 -31.08 -42.08 14.28
CA ASP A 17 -32.28 -41.61 13.60
C ASP A 17 -32.88 -40.40 14.34
N GLU A 18 -32.79 -40.38 15.67
CA GLU A 18 -33.20 -39.25 16.49
C GLU A 18 -32.23 -38.06 16.37
N TYR A 19 -30.92 -38.31 16.26
CA TYR A 19 -29.91 -37.27 16.04
C TYR A 19 -30.05 -36.62 14.65
N ILE A 20 -30.32 -37.42 13.61
CA ILE A 20 -30.55 -36.89 12.26
C ILE A 20 -31.88 -36.13 12.19
N ARG A 21 -32.94 -36.62 12.85
CA ARG A 21 -34.22 -35.91 12.93
C ARG A 21 -34.07 -34.55 13.62
N GLN A 22 -33.35 -34.50 14.74
CA GLN A 22 -33.05 -33.25 15.45
C GLN A 22 -32.24 -32.27 14.58
N LYS A 23 -31.28 -32.77 13.81
CA LYS A 23 -30.50 -31.94 12.87
C LYS A 23 -31.27 -31.53 11.61
N SER A 24 -32.29 -32.29 11.23
CA SER A 24 -33.13 -31.99 10.06
C SER A 24 -34.28 -31.01 10.36
N GLU A 25 -34.71 -30.90 11.62
CA GLU A 25 -35.71 -29.90 12.04
C GLU A 25 -35.08 -28.52 12.35
N GLU A 26 -33.76 -28.42 12.48
CA GLU A 26 -33.02 -27.15 12.60
C GLU A 26 -32.70 -26.48 11.25
N GLY A 27 -33.16 -27.06 10.13
CA GLY A 27 -32.96 -26.54 8.79
C GLY A 27 -34.27 -26.15 8.12
N ASP A 28 -34.86 -25.01 8.50
CA ASP A 28 -35.71 -24.15 7.64
C ASP A 28 -36.35 -23.03 8.48
N ASP A 29 -35.59 -21.97 8.79
CA ASP A 29 -36.08 -20.58 8.73
C ASP A 29 -34.91 -19.58 8.89
N PHE A 30 -34.15 -19.34 7.82
CA PHE A 30 -33.19 -18.24 7.79
C PHE A 30 -33.91 -16.93 7.44
N SER A 31 -34.63 -16.36 8.42
CA SER A 31 -34.86 -14.92 8.49
C SER A 31 -33.73 -14.31 9.34
N PHE A 32 -32.78 -13.64 8.69
CA PHE A 32 -31.64 -13.03 9.39
C PHE A 32 -32.11 -11.76 10.09
N GLN A 33 -32.51 -11.90 11.36
CA GLN A 33 -32.59 -10.81 12.32
C GLN A 33 -31.22 -10.81 13.03
N PRO A 34 -30.39 -9.75 12.92
CA PRO A 34 -29.09 -9.75 13.59
C PRO A 34 -29.31 -9.84 15.11
N PRO A 35 -28.60 -10.71 15.83
CA PRO A 35 -28.64 -10.69 17.28
C PRO A 35 -28.10 -9.35 17.77
N GLU A 36 -28.84 -8.72 18.71
CA GLU A 36 -28.33 -7.62 19.53
C GLU A 36 -27.12 -8.14 20.33
N GLN A 37 -25.95 -8.07 19.73
CA GLN A 37 -24.69 -8.04 20.45
C GLN A 37 -24.47 -6.58 20.84
N GLU A 38 -24.44 -6.32 22.15
CA GLU A 38 -23.82 -5.12 22.68
C GLU A 38 -22.41 -5.01 22.08
N ALA A 39 -22.23 -4.06 21.17
CA ALA A 39 -20.99 -3.82 20.48
C ALA A 39 -19.94 -3.31 21.48
N PRO A 40 -18.75 -3.95 21.59
CA PRO A 40 -17.58 -3.19 21.95
C PRO A 40 -17.22 -2.33 20.73
N GLU A 41 -17.14 -1.01 20.93
CA GLU A 41 -16.64 -0.07 19.92
C GLU A 41 -15.32 -0.58 19.32
N GLY A 42 -15.34 -0.94 18.04
CA GLY A 42 -14.23 -1.60 17.38
C GLY A 42 -14.31 -1.46 15.86
N SER A 43 -13.75 -0.35 15.37
CA SER A 43 -13.40 0.01 13.99
C SER A 43 -13.86 -0.93 12.87
N THR A 44 -14.84 -0.45 12.09
CA THR A 44 -15.31 -0.99 10.80
C THR A 44 -14.17 -1.23 9.79
N PHE A 45 -13.00 -0.64 9.99
CA PHE A 45 -11.79 -0.83 9.19
C PHE A 45 -11.23 -2.25 9.27
N LYS A 46 -11.20 -2.87 10.46
CA LYS A 46 -10.60 -4.22 10.65
C LYS A 46 -11.42 -5.31 9.95
N ASN A 47 -12.74 -5.17 9.95
CA ASN A 47 -13.65 -6.09 9.27
C ASN A 47 -13.64 -5.89 7.75
N ALA A 48 -13.50 -4.64 7.29
CA ALA A 48 -13.35 -4.34 5.86
C ALA A 48 -12.02 -4.86 5.30
N LEU A 49 -10.92 -4.71 6.04
CA LEU A 49 -9.60 -5.20 5.66
C LEU A 49 -9.58 -6.72 5.47
N LEU A 50 -10.29 -7.46 6.33
CA LEU A 50 -10.36 -8.92 6.27
C LEU A 50 -11.19 -9.41 5.07
N ILE A 51 -12.27 -8.70 4.74
CA ILE A 51 -13.05 -8.99 3.54
C ILE A 51 -12.22 -8.71 2.28
N VAL A 52 -11.53 -7.57 2.24
CA VAL A 52 -10.69 -7.18 1.10
C VAL A 52 -9.48 -8.11 0.94
N SER A 53 -8.86 -8.57 2.03
CA SER A 53 -7.72 -9.49 1.96
C SER A 53 -8.11 -10.87 1.44
N VAL A 54 -9.28 -11.39 1.81
CA VAL A 54 -9.81 -12.66 1.28
C VAL A 54 -10.13 -12.53 -0.21
N PHE A 55 -10.71 -11.42 -0.65
CA PHE A 55 -10.96 -11.19 -2.07
C PHE A 55 -9.68 -10.97 -2.88
N MET A 56 -8.67 -10.28 -2.34
CA MET A 56 -7.37 -10.12 -3.00
C MET A 56 -6.62 -11.44 -3.12
N ALA A 57 -6.61 -12.27 -2.07
CA ALA A 57 -5.98 -13.59 -2.13
C ALA A 57 -6.66 -14.50 -3.18
N ALA A 58 -7.99 -14.49 -3.26
CA ALA A 58 -8.73 -15.25 -4.27
C ALA A 58 -8.52 -14.70 -5.69
N PHE A 59 -8.43 -13.38 -5.85
CA PHE A 59 -8.16 -12.72 -7.13
C PHE A 59 -6.75 -13.01 -7.64
N LEU A 60 -5.74 -12.92 -6.76
CA LEU A 60 -4.34 -13.23 -7.07
C LEU A 60 -4.11 -14.73 -7.36
N TRP A 61 -4.91 -15.62 -6.76
CA TRP A 61 -4.86 -17.05 -7.05
C TRP A 61 -5.52 -17.43 -8.38
N TYR A 62 -6.56 -16.70 -8.80
CA TYR A 62 -7.32 -17.01 -10.02
C TYR A 62 -6.79 -16.29 -11.28
N HIS A 63 -6.16 -15.12 -11.12
CA HIS A 63 -5.58 -14.35 -12.22
C HIS A 63 -4.07 -14.25 -12.01
N ASP A 64 -3.27 -14.91 -12.85
CA ASP A 64 -1.79 -14.81 -12.94
C ASP A 64 -1.35 -13.33 -13.11
N TRP A 65 -1.34 -12.59 -12.01
CA TRP A 65 -1.24 -11.14 -12.05
C TRP A 65 0.22 -10.70 -11.92
N SER A 66 0.69 -9.88 -12.86
CA SER A 66 1.98 -9.19 -12.69
C SER A 66 1.76 -7.84 -11.97
N PRO A 67 2.51 -7.54 -10.90
CA PRO A 67 2.48 -6.24 -10.22
C PRO A 67 2.73 -5.04 -11.16
N ALA A 68 3.50 -5.25 -12.23
CA ALA A 68 3.74 -4.23 -13.26
C ALA A 68 2.47 -3.89 -14.10
N GLN A 69 1.56 -4.85 -14.33
CA GLN A 69 0.30 -4.61 -15.04
C GLN A 69 -0.77 -3.99 -14.13
N ALA A 70 -0.73 -4.31 -12.83
CA ALA A 70 -1.51 -3.64 -11.79
C ALA A 70 -1.20 -2.14 -11.74
N TRP A 71 0.09 -1.82 -11.69
CA TRP A 71 0.59 -0.44 -11.65
C TRP A 71 0.17 0.36 -12.89
N ASN A 72 0.30 -0.22 -14.09
CA ASN A 72 -0.09 0.43 -15.35
C ASN A 72 -1.60 0.68 -15.48
N SER A 73 -2.45 -0.13 -14.82
CA SER A 73 -3.91 0.03 -14.87
C SER A 73 -4.45 1.00 -13.82
N VAL A 74 -3.73 1.19 -12.71
CA VAL A 74 -4.10 2.12 -11.62
C VAL A 74 -3.51 3.51 -11.83
N PHE A 75 -2.29 3.63 -12.38
CA PHE A 75 -1.58 4.92 -12.48
C PHE A 75 -1.43 5.47 -13.91
N GLY A 76 -1.98 4.79 -14.92
CA GLY A 76 -2.10 5.31 -16.29
C GLY A 76 -0.76 5.51 -17.00
N SER A 77 -0.47 4.64 -17.98
CA SER A 77 0.56 4.95 -18.97
C SER A 77 0.02 5.98 -19.97
N ASN A 78 0.31 7.26 -19.74
CA ASN A 78 0.19 8.27 -20.79
C ASN A 78 1.33 8.08 -21.81
N GLN A 79 1.19 7.11 -22.72
CA GLN A 79 1.74 7.27 -24.06
C GLN A 79 0.84 8.24 -24.84
N GLN A 80 0.90 9.52 -24.49
CA GLN A 80 0.68 10.58 -25.45
C GLN A 80 2.03 11.23 -25.70
N THR A 81 2.56 11.00 -26.90
CA THR A 81 3.74 11.65 -27.44
C THR A 81 3.46 13.15 -27.58
N VAL A 82 3.73 13.92 -26.53
CA VAL A 82 3.94 15.36 -26.63
C VAL A 82 5.45 15.57 -26.76
N ALA A 83 5.87 15.95 -27.97
CA ALA A 83 7.27 16.29 -28.24
C ALA A 83 7.64 17.56 -27.47
N VAL A 84 8.35 17.41 -26.35
CA VAL A 84 9.02 18.52 -25.66
C VAL A 84 10.51 18.46 -26.04
N ASN A 85 10.96 19.49 -26.73
CA ASN A 85 12.36 19.68 -27.09
C ASN A 85 13.11 20.25 -25.86
N ILE A 86 13.74 19.37 -25.07
CA ILE A 86 14.57 19.75 -23.92
C ILE A 86 16.02 19.88 -24.41
N PRO A 87 16.73 20.99 -24.14
CA PRO A 87 18.16 21.09 -24.44
C PRO A 87 18.98 20.12 -23.59
N ASP A 88 19.92 19.40 -24.21
CA ASP A 88 20.79 18.41 -23.56
C ASP A 88 21.53 18.98 -22.35
N ILE A 89 21.09 18.60 -21.14
CA ILE A 89 21.86 18.84 -19.92
C ILE A 89 22.82 17.64 -19.78
N ASN A 90 24.09 17.88 -20.09
CA ASN A 90 25.15 16.88 -19.91
C ASN A 90 25.51 16.78 -18.42
N ILE A 91 24.80 15.92 -17.69
CA ILE A 91 25.14 15.55 -16.32
C ILE A 91 26.14 14.39 -16.41
N ASN A 92 27.40 14.65 -16.08
CA ASN A 92 28.43 13.62 -16.01
C ASN A 92 28.25 12.83 -14.70
N ILE A 93 27.37 11.82 -14.74
CA ILE A 93 27.20 10.85 -13.67
C ILE A 93 28.41 9.91 -13.71
N PRO A 94 29.23 9.79 -12.64
CA PRO A 94 30.28 8.80 -12.61
C PRO A 94 29.65 7.40 -12.70
N GLU A 95 30.06 6.60 -13.68
CA GLU A 95 29.72 5.17 -13.75
C GLU A 95 30.19 4.50 -12.45
N ILE A 96 29.24 4.22 -11.55
CA ILE A 96 29.48 3.32 -10.43
C ILE A 96 29.60 1.94 -11.07
N ASN A 97 30.82 1.40 -11.08
CA ASN A 97 31.10 0.05 -11.56
C ASN A 97 30.53 -0.94 -10.53
N ILE A 98 29.25 -1.26 -10.69
CA ILE A 98 28.62 -2.40 -10.02
C ILE A 98 29.28 -3.62 -10.66
N PRO A 99 29.99 -4.48 -9.91
CA PRO A 99 30.57 -5.69 -10.48
C PRO A 99 29.45 -6.50 -11.15
N ASP A 100 29.67 -6.92 -12.39
CA ASP A 100 28.75 -7.82 -13.11
C ASP A 100 28.46 -9.02 -12.21
N ILE A 101 27.23 -9.11 -11.72
CA ILE A 101 26.75 -10.30 -11.02
C ILE A 101 26.74 -11.40 -12.09
N PRO A 102 27.46 -12.52 -11.90
CA PRO A 102 27.40 -13.60 -12.86
C PRO A 102 25.93 -14.03 -13.01
N PRO A 103 25.41 -14.14 -14.24
CA PRO A 103 24.07 -14.68 -14.43
C PRO A 103 24.01 -16.05 -13.76
N ILE A 104 23.01 -16.25 -12.90
CA ILE A 104 22.70 -17.58 -12.38
C ILE A 104 22.44 -18.46 -13.62
N PRO A 105 23.18 -19.58 -13.80
CA PRO A 105 22.99 -20.42 -14.97
C PRO A 105 21.54 -20.91 -15.02
N ASP A 106 20.94 -20.91 -16.21
CA ASP A 106 19.68 -21.62 -16.49
C ASP A 106 19.86 -23.09 -16.06
N PHE A 107 19.43 -23.41 -14.84
CA PHE A 107 19.60 -24.74 -14.28
C PHE A 107 18.39 -25.58 -14.65
N GLU A 108 18.41 -26.16 -15.86
CA GLU A 108 17.59 -27.34 -16.13
C GLU A 108 18.13 -28.48 -15.25
N PHE A 109 17.36 -28.90 -14.25
CA PHE A 109 17.70 -30.09 -13.48
C PHE A 109 17.65 -31.30 -14.44
N GLU A 110 18.83 -31.78 -14.88
CA GLU A 110 18.94 -32.85 -15.88
C GLU A 110 18.40 -34.22 -15.38
N GLY A 111 18.09 -34.33 -14.08
CA GLY A 111 17.52 -35.51 -13.43
C GLY A 111 16.00 -35.45 -13.25
N GLY A 112 15.37 -36.60 -13.07
CA GLY A 112 13.95 -36.65 -12.71
C GLY A 112 13.72 -36.27 -11.23
N PHE A 113 12.46 -36.18 -10.81
CA PHE A 113 12.11 -35.94 -9.39
C PHE A 113 12.77 -36.92 -8.41
N ALA A 114 13.03 -38.16 -8.84
CA ALA A 114 13.76 -39.13 -8.01
C ALA A 114 15.21 -38.69 -7.72
N ASP A 115 15.90 -38.13 -8.71
CA ASP A 115 17.26 -37.60 -8.54
C ASP A 115 17.25 -36.35 -7.65
N TYR A 116 16.20 -35.53 -7.76
CA TYR A 116 15.98 -34.38 -6.87
C TYR A 116 15.83 -34.81 -5.40
N LEU A 117 15.05 -35.87 -5.12
CA LEU A 117 14.92 -36.40 -3.76
C LEU A 117 16.22 -37.01 -3.23
N VAL A 118 17.04 -37.63 -4.08
CA VAL A 118 18.39 -38.07 -3.69
C VAL A 118 19.23 -36.88 -3.27
N ALA A 119 19.23 -35.80 -4.06
CA ALA A 119 19.98 -34.59 -3.74
C ALA A 119 19.47 -33.91 -2.45
N ILE A 120 18.15 -33.89 -2.21
CA ILE A 120 17.57 -33.43 -0.93
C ILE A 120 18.13 -34.24 0.24
N ASN A 121 18.21 -35.57 0.12
CA ASN A 121 18.74 -36.41 1.20
C ASN A 121 20.27 -36.28 1.37
N GLU A 122 21.02 -36.11 0.29
CA GLU A 122 22.47 -35.90 0.35
C GLU A 122 22.83 -34.54 0.98
N ALA A 123 21.94 -33.55 0.86
CA ALA A 123 22.08 -32.23 1.46
C ALA A 123 21.50 -32.15 2.90
N ASP A 124 21.08 -33.27 3.49
CA ASP A 124 20.42 -33.34 4.81
C ASP A 124 19.19 -32.42 4.92
N LEU A 125 18.45 -32.26 3.81
CA LEU A 125 17.29 -31.36 3.71
C LEU A 125 15.95 -32.08 3.89
N GLU A 126 15.92 -33.41 4.08
CA GLU A 126 14.69 -34.22 4.00
C GLU A 126 13.60 -33.85 5.02
N ASP A 127 13.97 -33.28 6.16
CA ASP A 127 13.06 -33.08 7.31
C ASP A 127 12.29 -31.75 7.28
N PHE A 128 12.59 -30.83 6.35
CA PHE A 128 11.98 -29.50 6.33
C PHE A 128 10.56 -29.49 5.75
N TYR A 129 10.31 -30.27 4.70
CA TYR A 129 9.05 -30.26 3.97
C TYR A 129 8.50 -31.67 3.73
N SER A 130 7.21 -31.73 3.41
CA SER A 130 6.59 -32.99 2.97
C SER A 130 7.03 -33.38 1.56
N ASN A 131 6.86 -34.65 1.18
CA ASN A 131 7.10 -35.11 -0.19
C ASN A 131 6.35 -34.27 -1.26
N SER A 132 5.12 -33.85 -0.95
CA SER A 132 4.37 -32.93 -1.83
C SER A 132 4.99 -31.53 -1.90
N GLY A 133 5.60 -31.05 -0.81
CA GLY A 133 6.38 -29.82 -0.80
C GLY A 133 7.63 -29.90 -1.67
N TYR A 134 8.43 -30.97 -1.54
CA TYR A 134 9.58 -31.20 -2.43
C TYR A 134 9.17 -31.38 -3.89
N GLN A 135 8.03 -32.03 -4.13
CA GLN A 135 7.51 -32.13 -5.49
C GLN A 135 7.15 -30.75 -6.06
N ALA A 136 6.55 -29.86 -5.26
CA ALA A 136 6.27 -28.49 -5.68
C ALA A 136 7.56 -27.71 -5.95
N LEU A 137 8.55 -27.79 -5.07
CA LEU A 137 9.87 -27.15 -5.25
C LEU A 137 10.54 -27.60 -6.56
N TYR A 138 10.57 -28.91 -6.81
CA TYR A 138 11.08 -29.48 -8.05
C TYR A 138 10.32 -29.00 -9.29
N GLN A 139 8.98 -29.01 -9.25
CA GLN A 139 8.14 -28.56 -10.37
C GLN A 139 8.29 -27.07 -10.66
N SER A 140 8.60 -26.27 -9.64
CA SER A 140 8.89 -24.86 -9.75
C SER A 140 10.36 -24.56 -10.11
N GLY A 141 11.20 -25.58 -10.24
CA GLY A 141 12.60 -25.42 -10.65
C GLY A 141 13.50 -24.84 -9.57
N VAL A 142 13.13 -24.95 -8.29
CA VAL A 142 13.98 -24.46 -7.18
C VAL A 142 15.21 -25.38 -7.05
N PRO A 143 16.44 -24.87 -7.24
CA PRO A 143 17.65 -25.67 -7.19
C PRO A 143 18.00 -26.02 -5.75
N ILE A 144 18.65 -27.18 -5.57
CA ILE A 144 19.14 -27.65 -4.27
C ILE A 144 20.08 -26.62 -3.64
N GLU A 145 20.93 -25.97 -4.44
CA GLU A 145 21.86 -24.93 -3.98
C GLU A 145 21.14 -23.76 -3.29
N TYR A 146 19.96 -23.35 -3.77
CA TYR A 146 19.18 -22.29 -3.11
C TYR A 146 18.60 -22.77 -1.77
N LEU A 147 18.18 -24.03 -1.69
CA LEU A 147 17.71 -24.64 -0.45
C LEU A 147 18.84 -24.78 0.57
N GLU A 148 20.03 -25.20 0.14
CA GLU A 148 21.23 -25.27 0.99
C GLU A 148 21.59 -23.91 1.56
N GLN A 149 21.58 -22.85 0.74
CA GLN A 149 21.84 -21.48 1.22
C GLN A 149 20.82 -21.02 2.27
N LEU A 150 19.53 -21.33 2.07
CA LEU A 150 18.48 -21.02 3.06
C LEU A 150 18.65 -21.88 4.32
N ASN A 151 19.06 -23.15 4.20
CA ASN A 151 19.31 -24.03 5.33
C ASN A 151 20.48 -23.54 6.19
N ASP A 152 21.59 -23.19 5.55
CA ASP A 152 22.79 -22.65 6.19
C ASP A 152 22.49 -21.36 6.96
N ALA A 153 21.55 -20.56 6.46
CA ALA A 153 21.06 -19.35 7.10
C ALA A 153 19.96 -19.60 8.16
N GLY A 154 19.44 -20.82 8.25
CA GLY A 154 18.41 -21.23 9.21
C GLY A 154 16.98 -20.85 8.83
N TYR A 155 16.69 -20.64 7.55
CA TYR A 155 15.41 -20.13 7.05
C TYR A 155 14.46 -21.19 6.48
N LEU A 156 14.86 -22.47 6.46
CA LEU A 156 13.96 -23.54 6.02
C LEU A 156 13.01 -24.00 7.13
N GLY A 157 11.82 -24.45 6.74
CA GLY A 157 10.85 -25.07 7.64
C GLY A 157 9.96 -24.06 8.34
N ASP A 158 10.29 -23.72 9.59
CA ASP A 158 9.45 -22.87 10.44
C ASP A 158 9.40 -21.41 9.95
N GLU A 159 10.51 -20.93 9.39
CA GLU A 159 10.63 -19.57 8.87
C GLU A 159 9.94 -19.44 7.49
N PHE A 160 10.40 -20.20 6.49
CA PHE A 160 9.76 -20.25 5.19
C PHE A 160 9.11 -21.60 4.89
N SER A 161 7.81 -21.55 4.60
CA SER A 161 7.12 -22.66 3.94
C SER A 161 7.71 -22.93 2.55
N TYR A 162 7.54 -24.16 2.04
CA TYR A 162 7.97 -24.48 0.66
C TYR A 162 7.35 -23.53 -0.40
N SER A 163 6.12 -23.04 -0.19
CA SER A 163 5.51 -22.04 -1.07
C SER A 163 6.17 -20.66 -0.99
N ALA A 164 6.65 -20.27 0.20
CA ALA A 164 7.42 -19.04 0.36
C ALA A 164 8.78 -19.15 -0.35
N VAL A 165 9.46 -20.29 -0.19
CA VAL A 165 10.72 -20.57 -0.90
C VAL A 165 10.54 -20.50 -2.42
N ILE A 166 9.48 -21.11 -2.97
CA ILE A 166 9.16 -21.00 -4.39
C ILE A 166 8.96 -19.54 -4.81
N GLY A 167 8.21 -18.77 -4.00
CA GLY A 167 7.95 -17.36 -4.28
C GLY A 167 9.22 -16.52 -4.30
N LEU A 168 10.09 -16.70 -3.30
CA LEU A 168 11.37 -16.00 -3.16
C LEU A 168 12.30 -16.34 -4.33
N TYR A 169 12.45 -17.63 -4.64
CA TYR A 169 13.29 -18.10 -5.75
C TYR A 169 12.80 -17.59 -7.10
N ASN A 170 11.51 -17.74 -7.42
CA ASN A 170 10.94 -17.30 -8.69
C ASN A 170 10.92 -15.77 -8.86
N SER A 171 11.15 -15.03 -7.77
CA SER A 171 11.29 -13.58 -7.78
C SER A 171 12.75 -13.14 -7.69
N ASP A 172 13.69 -14.07 -7.88
CA ASP A 172 15.13 -13.84 -7.85
C ASP A 172 15.62 -13.18 -6.55
N VAL A 173 14.94 -13.43 -5.41
CA VAL A 173 15.33 -12.86 -4.12
C VAL A 173 16.55 -13.63 -3.59
N PRO A 174 17.73 -12.99 -3.46
CA PRO A 174 18.93 -13.65 -2.99
C PRO A 174 18.86 -13.83 -1.48
N VAL A 175 19.47 -14.91 -0.98
CA VAL A 175 19.60 -15.17 0.47
C VAL A 175 20.34 -14.03 1.18
N GLU A 176 21.23 -13.30 0.47
CA GLU A 176 21.90 -12.11 1.00
C GLU A 176 20.92 -10.98 1.37
N TYR A 177 19.84 -10.78 0.60
CA TYR A 177 18.81 -9.80 0.95
C TYR A 177 18.04 -10.23 2.21
N ILE A 178 17.71 -11.52 2.31
CA ILE A 178 17.03 -12.09 3.49
C ILE A 178 17.92 -11.97 4.74
N ASN A 179 19.20 -12.29 4.62
CA ASN A 179 20.20 -12.10 5.67
C ASN A 179 20.31 -10.63 6.10
N GLY A 180 20.21 -9.70 5.15
CA GLY A 180 20.18 -8.27 5.42
C GLY A 180 19.01 -7.88 6.32
N LEU A 181 17.79 -8.34 6.01
CA LEU A 181 16.60 -8.11 6.85
C LEU A 181 16.78 -8.68 8.25
N ASN A 182 17.27 -9.92 8.35
CA ASN A 182 17.51 -10.57 9.63
C ASN A 182 18.57 -9.83 10.48
N ALA A 183 19.63 -9.34 9.85
CA ALA A 183 20.70 -8.61 10.52
C ALA A 183 20.23 -7.30 11.19
N ILE A 184 19.17 -6.69 10.65
CA ILE A 184 18.50 -5.51 11.22
C ILE A 184 17.23 -5.85 12.00
N ASN A 185 16.99 -7.14 12.28
CA ASN A 185 15.82 -7.68 13.00
C ASN A 185 14.47 -7.33 12.34
N LEU A 186 14.42 -7.24 11.01
CA LEU A 186 13.21 -6.94 10.25
C LEU A 186 12.68 -8.14 9.46
N LEU A 187 13.32 -9.31 9.57
CA LEU A 187 12.86 -10.50 8.85
C LEU A 187 11.43 -10.88 9.28
N ASP A 188 11.19 -10.96 10.59
CA ASP A 188 9.89 -11.32 11.18
C ASP A 188 8.80 -10.27 10.97
N GLU A 189 9.16 -9.04 10.58
CA GLU A 189 8.21 -7.94 10.34
C GLU A 189 7.56 -8.03 8.95
N PHE A 190 8.13 -8.82 8.05
CA PHE A 190 7.68 -8.91 6.66
C PHE A 190 7.26 -10.33 6.29
N SER A 191 6.06 -10.46 5.72
CA SER A 191 5.70 -11.70 5.02
C SER A 191 6.64 -11.93 3.82
N TYR A 192 6.82 -13.18 3.39
CA TYR A 192 7.65 -13.47 2.21
C TYR A 192 7.18 -12.69 0.96
N SER A 193 5.89 -12.42 0.82
CA SER A 193 5.35 -11.58 -0.26
C SER A 193 5.76 -10.11 -0.14
N ALA A 194 5.90 -9.59 1.09
CA ALA A 194 6.43 -8.26 1.35
C ALA A 194 7.93 -8.21 1.06
N ILE A 195 8.71 -9.22 1.48
CA ILE A 195 10.14 -9.35 1.16
C ILE A 195 10.36 -9.30 -0.36
N ILE A 196 9.59 -10.08 -1.12
CA ILE A 196 9.61 -10.06 -2.59
C ILE A 196 9.31 -8.66 -3.13
N GLY A 197 8.27 -8.00 -2.61
CA GLY A 197 7.87 -6.66 -3.02
C GLY A 197 8.96 -5.62 -2.79
N LEU A 198 9.59 -5.64 -1.61
CA LEU A 198 10.66 -4.74 -1.20
C LEU A 198 11.91 -4.95 -2.08
N TYR A 199 12.33 -6.21 -2.25
CA TYR A 199 13.47 -6.56 -3.09
C TYR A 199 13.27 -6.13 -4.56
N ASN A 200 12.14 -6.51 -5.17
CA ASN A 200 11.84 -6.19 -6.57
C ASN A 200 11.68 -4.69 -6.82
N SER A 201 11.34 -3.92 -5.78
CA SER A 201 11.28 -2.45 -5.85
C SER A 201 12.62 -1.79 -5.54
N GLY A 202 13.67 -2.57 -5.27
CA GLY A 202 15.01 -2.06 -4.98
C GLY A 202 15.12 -1.35 -3.64
N VAL A 203 14.20 -1.59 -2.70
CA VAL A 203 14.22 -0.95 -1.37
C VAL A 203 15.47 -1.42 -0.61
N SER A 204 16.31 -0.46 -0.21
CA SER A 204 17.58 -0.75 0.44
C SER A 204 17.42 -1.07 1.93
N MET A 205 18.37 -1.85 2.48
CA MET A 205 18.44 -2.11 3.92
C MET A 205 18.66 -0.82 4.72
N GLU A 206 19.42 0.12 4.17
CA GLU A 206 19.66 1.43 4.80
C GLU A 206 18.35 2.22 4.95
N TYR A 207 17.50 2.23 3.92
CA TYR A 207 16.19 2.88 4.00
C TYR A 207 15.28 2.19 5.02
N LEU A 208 15.18 0.86 4.99
CA LEU A 208 14.36 0.12 5.95
C LEU A 208 14.84 0.33 7.40
N ASN A 209 16.15 0.30 7.63
CA ASN A 209 16.71 0.57 8.95
C ASN A 209 16.42 2.02 9.40
N SER A 210 16.49 2.99 8.49
CA SER A 210 16.17 4.38 8.82
C SER A 210 14.68 4.56 9.15
N MET A 211 13.78 3.90 8.42
CA MET A 211 12.35 3.85 8.74
C MET A 211 12.09 3.18 10.10
N ASN A 212 12.83 2.12 10.44
CA ASN A 212 12.75 1.46 11.73
C ASN A 212 13.17 2.37 12.88
N GLU A 213 14.33 3.03 12.73
CA GLU A 213 14.88 3.94 13.74
C GLU A 213 13.97 5.16 13.97
N ALA A 214 13.29 5.62 12.93
CA ALA A 214 12.28 6.68 13.01
C ALA A 214 10.91 6.20 13.55
N GLY A 215 10.71 4.89 13.70
CA GLY A 215 9.46 4.30 14.20
C GLY A 215 8.34 4.20 13.17
N TYR A 216 8.66 4.29 11.88
CA TYR A 216 7.68 4.32 10.78
C TYR A 216 7.38 2.96 10.14
N LEU A 217 8.04 1.87 10.56
CA LEU A 217 7.75 0.56 10.00
C LEU A 217 6.34 0.07 10.32
N ASP A 218 5.86 0.31 11.54
CA ASP A 218 4.50 -0.10 11.96
C ASP A 218 3.42 0.86 11.44
N GLU A 219 3.79 2.08 11.06
CA GLU A 219 2.87 3.10 10.55
C GLU A 219 2.51 2.89 9.07
N PHE A 220 3.39 2.22 8.32
CA PHE A 220 3.24 2.03 6.89
C PHE A 220 3.22 0.56 6.49
N SER A 221 2.25 0.17 5.67
CA SER A 221 2.31 -1.14 5.00
C SER A 221 3.56 -1.25 4.13
N TYR A 222 4.05 -2.46 3.86
CA TYR A 222 5.22 -2.63 2.97
C TYR A 222 5.02 -1.99 1.59
N SER A 223 3.78 -1.97 1.07
CA SER A 223 3.44 -1.27 -0.18
C SER A 223 3.57 0.26 -0.06
N ALA A 224 3.28 0.82 1.11
CA ALA A 224 3.50 2.23 1.40
C ALA A 224 5.00 2.53 1.55
N LEU A 225 5.76 1.67 2.23
CA LEU A 225 7.23 1.79 2.31
C LEU A 225 7.87 1.82 0.92
N ILE A 226 7.44 0.92 0.02
CA ILE A 226 7.85 0.90 -1.40
C ILE A 226 7.47 2.21 -2.09
N GLY A 227 6.24 2.69 -1.89
CA GLY A 227 5.76 3.93 -2.48
C GLY A 227 6.61 5.12 -2.07
N LEU A 228 6.84 5.29 -0.76
CA LEU A 228 7.65 6.36 -0.19
C LEU A 228 9.10 6.31 -0.72
N TYR A 229 9.71 5.13 -0.73
CA TYR A 229 11.06 4.91 -1.27
C TYR A 229 11.17 5.29 -2.74
N ASN A 230 10.28 4.80 -3.60
CA ASN A 230 10.31 5.05 -5.03
C ASN A 230 10.04 6.52 -5.41
N THR A 231 9.52 7.31 -4.48
CA THR A 231 9.26 8.75 -4.66
C THR A 231 10.23 9.62 -3.87
N ASP A 232 11.29 9.03 -3.30
CA ASP A 232 12.32 9.73 -2.54
C ASP A 232 11.75 10.64 -1.44
N VAL A 233 10.67 10.22 -0.78
CA VAL A 233 10.10 10.98 0.35
C VAL A 233 11.06 10.84 1.53
N PRO A 234 11.67 11.94 2.02
CA PRO A 234 12.66 11.86 3.07
C PRO A 234 11.99 11.68 4.43
N ILE A 235 12.70 11.01 5.34
CA ILE A 235 12.26 10.82 6.73
C ILE A 235 11.98 12.15 7.41
N ASP A 236 12.78 13.19 7.16
CA ASP A 236 12.56 14.54 7.70
C ASP A 236 11.17 15.12 7.33
N TYR A 237 10.64 14.78 6.15
CA TYR A 237 9.29 15.20 5.76
C TYR A 237 8.23 14.39 6.52
N LEU A 238 8.45 13.09 6.71
CA LEU A 238 7.59 12.24 7.53
C LEU A 238 7.58 12.68 9.00
N ASP A 239 8.74 13.06 9.55
CA ASP A 239 8.87 13.66 10.89
C ASP A 239 8.06 14.94 11.00
N GLY A 240 8.16 15.84 10.01
CA GLY A 240 7.35 17.05 9.96
C GLY A 240 5.84 16.77 9.91
N MET A 241 5.42 15.75 9.15
CA MET A 241 4.02 15.30 9.12
C MET A 241 3.60 14.70 10.47
N ASN A 242 4.45 13.91 11.12
CA ASN A 242 4.17 13.27 12.39
C ASN A 242 4.02 14.30 13.52
N ASP A 243 4.98 15.22 13.63
CA ASP A 243 5.01 16.28 14.64
C ASP A 243 3.80 17.21 14.51
N ALA A 244 3.30 17.42 13.30
CA ALA A 244 2.09 18.19 13.03
C ALA A 244 0.79 17.38 13.19
N GLY A 245 0.87 16.07 13.42
CA GLY A 245 -0.28 15.17 13.58
C GLY A 245 -0.97 14.78 12.27
N TYR A 246 -0.25 14.84 11.15
CA TYR A 246 -0.77 14.60 9.79
C TYR A 246 -0.56 13.19 9.26
N LEU A 247 0.23 12.33 9.91
CA LEU A 247 0.42 10.95 9.45
C LEU A 247 -0.89 10.14 9.50
N ASP A 248 -1.70 10.32 10.54
CA ASP A 248 -3.00 9.65 10.67
C ASP A 248 -4.11 10.30 9.82
N GLU A 249 -3.92 11.56 9.42
CA GLU A 249 -4.90 12.33 8.65
C GLU A 249 -4.82 12.01 7.14
N PHE A 250 -3.62 11.77 6.63
CA PHE A 250 -3.38 11.52 5.22
C PHE A 250 -3.01 10.06 4.95
N SER A 251 -3.61 9.47 3.92
CA SER A 251 -3.10 8.21 3.38
C SER A 251 -1.66 8.38 2.88
N TYR A 252 -0.85 7.32 2.89
CA TYR A 252 0.53 7.39 2.35
C TYR A 252 0.58 7.94 0.92
N SER A 253 -0.42 7.63 0.08
CA SER A 253 -0.54 8.18 -1.28
C SER A 253 -0.78 9.69 -1.31
N ALA A 254 -1.49 10.23 -0.32
CA ALA A 254 -1.67 11.66 -0.14
C ALA A 254 -0.39 12.31 0.38
N ILE A 255 0.32 11.68 1.33
CA ILE A 255 1.64 12.15 1.80
C ILE A 255 2.63 12.28 0.63
N ILE A 256 2.74 11.23 -0.20
CA ILE A 256 3.55 11.24 -1.42
C ILE A 256 3.11 12.36 -2.36
N GLY A 257 1.81 12.52 -2.58
CA GLY A 257 1.28 13.57 -3.45
C GLY A 257 1.60 14.98 -2.97
N LEU A 258 1.50 15.22 -1.66
CA LEU A 258 1.84 16.49 -1.02
C LEU A 258 3.33 16.78 -1.16
N TYR A 259 4.19 15.81 -0.84
CA TYR A 259 5.64 15.95 -0.98
C TYR A 259 6.07 16.23 -2.42
N ASN A 260 5.60 15.44 -3.39
CA ASN A 260 5.93 15.61 -4.81
C ASN A 260 5.41 16.93 -5.41
N SER A 261 4.49 17.60 -4.72
CA SER A 261 3.96 18.91 -5.10
C SER A 261 4.59 20.05 -4.29
N ASP A 262 5.68 19.77 -3.57
CA ASP A 262 6.40 20.70 -2.69
C ASP A 262 5.50 21.35 -1.62
N VAL A 263 4.38 20.71 -1.25
CA VAL A 263 3.47 21.24 -0.23
C VAL A 263 4.16 21.19 1.11
N THR A 264 4.25 22.33 1.78
CA THR A 264 4.97 22.46 3.06
C THR A 264 4.06 22.17 4.26
N ILE A 265 4.66 21.69 5.35
CA ILE A 265 3.98 21.54 6.65
C ILE A 265 3.43 22.89 7.13
N ASP A 266 4.14 24.00 6.86
CA ASP A 266 3.68 25.35 7.20
C ASP A 266 2.38 25.72 6.48
N TYR A 267 2.26 25.41 5.19
CA TYR A 267 1.02 25.61 4.45
C TYR A 267 -0.13 24.77 5.01
N LEU A 268 0.12 23.49 5.33
CA LEU A 268 -0.86 22.62 5.95
C LEU A 268 -1.31 23.15 7.33
N ASN A 269 -0.37 23.62 8.15
CA ASN A 269 -0.66 24.26 9.43
C ASN A 269 -1.52 25.53 9.28
N ASP A 270 -1.24 26.34 8.27
CA ASP A 270 -2.02 27.54 7.96
C ASP A 270 -3.47 27.17 7.56
N MET A 271 -3.63 26.16 6.69
CA MET A 271 -4.93 25.61 6.32
C MET A 271 -5.67 25.04 7.55
N GLN A 272 -5.00 24.28 8.41
CA GLN A 272 -5.58 23.73 9.64
C GLN A 272 -6.04 24.84 10.59
N SER A 273 -5.17 25.82 10.86
CA SER A 273 -5.46 26.92 11.80
C SER A 273 -6.56 27.85 11.30
N SER A 274 -6.70 27.99 9.98
CA SER A 274 -7.80 28.70 9.32
C SER A 274 -9.09 27.88 9.24
N GLY A 275 -9.08 26.62 9.71
CA GLY A 275 -10.20 25.69 9.64
C GLY A 275 -10.57 25.32 8.21
N LEU A 276 -9.59 25.27 7.30
CA LEU A 276 -9.75 24.97 5.87
C LEU A 276 -9.30 23.56 5.50
N MET A 277 -8.65 22.82 6.40
CA MET A 277 -8.13 21.49 6.12
C MET A 277 -9.23 20.52 5.63
N ASP A 278 -10.34 20.46 6.37
CA ASP A 278 -11.45 19.55 6.09
C ASP A 278 -12.34 20.00 4.91
N GLU A 279 -12.11 21.20 4.37
CA GLU A 279 -12.89 21.78 3.27
C GLU A 279 -12.42 21.28 1.90
N PHE A 280 -11.23 20.67 1.83
CA PHE A 280 -10.62 20.23 0.58
C PHE A 280 -10.04 18.82 0.71
N SER A 281 -10.16 18.03 -0.38
CA SER A 281 -9.35 16.83 -0.51
C SER A 281 -7.86 17.18 -0.58
N TYR A 282 -6.96 16.24 -0.28
CA TYR A 282 -5.51 16.47 -0.44
C TYR A 282 -5.14 16.96 -1.86
N SER A 283 -5.83 16.46 -2.89
CA SER A 283 -5.66 16.94 -4.27
C SER A 283 -6.13 18.39 -4.48
N GLY A 284 -7.15 18.83 -3.73
CA GLY A 284 -7.58 20.22 -3.68
C GLY A 284 -6.54 21.09 -2.96
N LEU A 285 -5.99 20.63 -1.84
CA LEU A 285 -4.90 21.31 -1.11
C LEU A 285 -3.67 21.52 -2.01
N ILE A 286 -3.25 20.47 -2.72
CA ILE A 286 -2.18 20.53 -3.74
C ILE A 286 -2.52 21.53 -4.83
N GLY A 287 -3.74 21.48 -5.36
CA GLY A 287 -4.19 22.38 -6.43
C GLY A 287 -4.13 23.85 -6.00
N LEU A 288 -4.61 24.16 -4.80
CA LEU A 288 -4.61 25.51 -4.23
C LEU A 288 -3.17 26.00 -3.98
N TYR A 289 -2.32 25.13 -3.42
CA TYR A 289 -0.90 25.42 -3.19
C TYR A 289 -0.17 25.74 -4.50
N ASN A 290 -0.27 24.85 -5.50
CA ASN A 290 0.36 25.05 -6.81
C ASN A 290 -0.25 26.23 -7.61
N GLY A 291 -1.46 26.64 -7.27
CA GLY A 291 -2.12 27.82 -7.81
C GLY A 291 -1.72 29.13 -7.11
N ASP A 292 -0.78 29.07 -6.15
CA ASP A 292 -0.35 30.19 -5.31
C ASP A 292 -1.52 30.91 -4.63
N VAL A 293 -2.61 30.21 -4.34
CA VAL A 293 -3.81 30.80 -3.74
C VAL A 293 -3.57 31.02 -2.24
N PRO A 294 -3.55 32.27 -1.75
CA PRO A 294 -3.30 32.56 -0.35
C PRO A 294 -4.45 32.04 0.52
N THR A 295 -4.13 31.44 1.65
CA THR A 295 -5.09 31.00 2.67
C THR A 295 -6.09 32.09 3.05
N GLY A 296 -5.63 33.36 3.11
CA GLY A 296 -6.49 34.52 3.37
C GLY A 296 -7.60 34.72 2.34
N TYR A 297 -7.32 34.49 1.05
CA TYR A 297 -8.35 34.59 0.00
C TYR A 297 -9.41 33.48 0.16
N ILE A 298 -8.97 32.28 0.51
CA ILE A 298 -9.86 31.14 0.77
C ILE A 298 -10.70 31.38 2.04
N GLN A 299 -10.11 31.99 3.07
CA GLN A 299 -10.80 32.36 4.31
C GLN A 299 -11.85 33.46 4.09
N ASP A 300 -11.57 34.42 3.20
CA ASP A 300 -12.55 35.44 2.80
C ASP A 300 -13.73 34.78 2.05
N LEU A 301 -13.46 33.82 1.16
CA LEU A 301 -14.50 33.02 0.50
C LEU A 301 -15.32 32.21 1.51
N LYS A 302 -14.68 31.60 2.52
CA LYS A 302 -15.35 30.90 3.62
C LYS A 302 -16.27 31.82 4.41
N SER A 303 -15.79 33.01 4.75
CA SER A 303 -16.55 34.02 5.49
C SER A 303 -17.75 34.54 4.70
N GLY A 304 -17.63 34.60 3.37
CA GLY A 304 -18.72 34.92 2.45
C GLY A 304 -19.69 33.76 2.18
N GLY A 305 -19.40 32.54 2.66
CA GLY A 305 -20.21 31.34 2.43
C GLY A 305 -20.08 30.75 1.03
N TYR A 306 -18.95 30.97 0.36
CA TYR A 306 -18.76 30.61 -1.06
C TYR A 306 -17.93 29.34 -1.30
N LEU A 307 -17.38 28.69 -0.26
CA LEU A 307 -16.57 27.47 -0.45
C LEU A 307 -17.38 26.33 -1.09
N ASP A 308 -18.62 26.13 -0.67
CA ASP A 308 -19.50 25.12 -1.28
C ASP A 308 -20.00 25.51 -2.68
N THR A 309 -19.82 26.78 -3.08
CA THR A 309 -20.25 27.29 -4.39
C THR A 309 -19.21 27.02 -5.48
N PHE A 310 -17.93 26.98 -5.12
CA PHE A 310 -16.82 26.94 -6.07
C PHE A 310 -15.92 25.73 -5.84
N SER A 311 -15.63 24.98 -6.90
CA SER A 311 -14.55 23.99 -6.85
C SER A 311 -13.21 24.67 -6.60
N TYR A 312 -12.23 23.95 -6.03
CA TYR A 312 -10.87 24.49 -5.86
C TYR A 312 -10.28 25.01 -7.19
N SER A 313 -10.58 24.37 -8.32
CA SER A 313 -10.17 24.83 -9.65
C SER A 313 -10.82 26.17 -10.06
N ALA A 314 -12.07 26.41 -9.67
CA ALA A 314 -12.73 27.70 -9.86
C ALA A 314 -12.12 28.77 -8.95
N ILE A 315 -11.81 28.43 -7.69
CA ILE A 315 -11.12 29.32 -6.75
C ILE A 315 -9.77 29.76 -7.32
N ILE A 316 -8.95 28.83 -7.80
CA ILE A 316 -7.66 29.12 -8.47
C ILE A 316 -7.87 30.04 -9.67
N GLY A 317 -8.85 29.72 -10.54
CA GLY A 317 -9.14 30.52 -11.73
C GLY A 317 -9.56 31.96 -11.40
N MET A 318 -10.38 32.13 -10.36
CA MET A 318 -10.82 33.45 -9.90
C MET A 318 -9.67 34.24 -9.27
N TYR A 319 -8.87 33.60 -8.42
CA TYR A 319 -7.70 34.22 -7.80
C TYR A 319 -6.69 34.70 -8.85
N ASN A 320 -6.34 33.84 -9.82
CA ASN A 320 -5.40 34.18 -10.90
C ASN A 320 -5.92 35.26 -11.86
N ALA A 321 -7.21 35.53 -11.84
CA ALA A 321 -7.84 36.64 -12.58
C ALA A 321 -8.06 37.87 -11.68
N ASP A 322 -7.45 37.92 -10.50
CA ASP A 322 -7.54 38.98 -9.50
C ASP A 322 -8.99 39.26 -9.03
N VAL A 323 -9.91 38.29 -9.18
CA VAL A 323 -11.30 38.44 -8.76
C VAL A 323 -11.38 38.50 -7.24
N THR A 324 -11.79 39.64 -6.69
CA THR A 324 -11.90 39.83 -5.24
C THR A 324 -13.19 39.26 -4.67
N VAL A 325 -13.19 38.89 -3.39
CA VAL A 325 -14.40 38.45 -2.68
C VAL A 325 -15.45 39.57 -2.61
N ASP A 326 -15.02 40.84 -2.54
CA ASP A 326 -15.93 41.99 -2.63
C ASP A 326 -16.69 42.06 -3.96
N TYR A 327 -16.05 41.69 -5.08
CA TYR A 327 -16.73 41.60 -6.36
C TYR A 327 -17.79 40.49 -6.36
N ILE A 328 -17.45 39.32 -5.80
CA ILE A 328 -18.37 38.18 -5.65
C ILE A 328 -19.56 38.55 -4.76
N ASN A 329 -19.33 39.25 -3.64
CA ASN A 329 -20.38 39.79 -2.77
C ASN A 329 -21.33 40.71 -3.56
N GLY A 330 -20.79 41.61 -4.37
CA GLY A 330 -21.60 42.48 -5.22
C GLY A 330 -22.44 41.72 -6.27
N LEU A 331 -21.97 40.58 -6.77
CA LEU A 331 -22.78 39.71 -7.64
C LEU A 331 -23.89 38.99 -6.86
N ASN A 332 -23.58 38.51 -5.65
CA ASN A 332 -24.52 37.82 -4.77
C ASN A 332 -25.66 38.75 -4.31
N GLU A 333 -25.34 39.97 -3.88
CA GLU A 333 -26.33 40.98 -3.47
C GLU A 333 -27.31 41.36 -4.59
N ARG A 334 -26.88 41.23 -5.86
CA ARG A 334 -27.72 41.47 -7.04
C ARG A 334 -28.44 40.20 -7.51
N ASN A 335 -28.33 39.09 -6.79
CA ASN A 335 -28.88 37.77 -7.13
C ASN A 335 -28.38 37.26 -8.49
N LEU A 336 -27.14 37.59 -8.87
CA LEU A 336 -26.55 37.15 -10.13
C LEU A 336 -25.73 35.88 -9.97
N LEU A 337 -25.16 35.64 -8.78
CA LEU A 337 -24.15 34.60 -8.55
C LEU A 337 -24.63 33.19 -8.93
N GLU A 338 -25.87 32.82 -8.56
CA GLU A 338 -26.44 31.48 -8.81
C GLU A 338 -26.52 31.12 -10.31
N ASN A 339 -26.53 32.11 -11.20
CA ASN A 339 -26.69 31.90 -12.64
C ASN A 339 -25.38 32.07 -13.44
N LEU A 340 -24.27 32.35 -12.76
CA LEU A 340 -22.98 32.59 -13.38
C LEU A 340 -22.06 31.40 -13.17
N SER A 341 -21.40 30.95 -14.24
CA SER A 341 -20.21 30.10 -14.07
C SER A 341 -19.05 30.93 -13.55
N TYR A 342 -18.05 30.32 -12.91
CA TYR A 342 -16.83 31.04 -12.49
C TYR A 342 -16.13 31.73 -13.70
N SER A 343 -16.23 31.14 -14.89
CA SER A 343 -15.70 31.75 -16.12
C SER A 343 -16.45 33.02 -16.54
N ASP A 344 -17.76 33.09 -16.25
CA ASP A 344 -18.55 34.30 -16.48
C ASP A 344 -18.21 35.37 -15.45
N ILE A 345 -18.00 34.98 -14.18
CA ILE A 345 -17.53 35.89 -13.11
C ILE A 345 -16.20 36.55 -13.53
N ILE A 346 -15.22 35.75 -13.96
CA ILE A 346 -13.92 36.24 -14.44
C ILE A 346 -14.09 37.19 -15.64
N ARG A 347 -14.93 36.82 -16.63
CA ARG A 347 -15.17 37.66 -17.81
C ARG A 347 -15.81 39.00 -17.44
N MET A 348 -16.77 38.99 -16.51
CA MET A 348 -17.42 40.20 -16.03
C MET A 348 -16.43 41.08 -15.25
N TYR A 349 -15.62 40.49 -14.36
CA TYR A 349 -14.60 41.22 -13.59
C TYR A 349 -13.60 41.95 -14.49
N ASN A 350 -13.10 41.27 -15.53
CA ASN A 350 -12.19 41.83 -16.54
C ASN A 350 -12.83 42.86 -17.47
N THR A 351 -14.17 42.95 -17.49
CA THR A 351 -14.89 43.97 -18.27
C THR A 351 -15.14 45.22 -17.43
N ASP A 352 -15.30 45.03 -16.12
CA ASP A 352 -15.60 46.09 -15.16
C ASP A 352 -14.34 46.84 -14.68
N ASN A 353 -13.15 46.27 -14.86
CA ASN A 353 -11.83 46.80 -14.49
C ASN A 353 -10.86 46.76 -15.68
#